data_AF-A0ABD0R9D9-F1
#
_entry.id   AF-A0ABD0R9D9-F1
#
_cell.length_a   1.000
_cell.length_b   1.000
_cell.length_c   1.000
_cell.angle_alpha   90.00
_cell.angle_beta   90.00
_cell.angle_gamma   90.00
#
_symmetry.space_group_name_H-M   'P 1'
#
loop_
_entity.id
_entity.type
_entity.pdbx_description
1 polymer ?
#
loop_
_entity_poly.entity_id
_entity_poly.type
_entity_poly.pdbx_seq_one_letter_code
_entity_poly.pdbx_strand_id
1 'polypeptide(L)'
;MASVKELLLNSLKKLEEAHLKEFQWHLTKDHECIAKYEMENADRLKTVDMMVLCFGPDESVMITVGMLRKMNHNHLAVELENKHKKEHKK
;
A
#
# COMPACT_ATOMS: atom_id res chain seq x y z
N MET A 1 -9.03 10.97 -13.20
CA MET A 1 -7.80 10.21 -13.00
C MET A 1 -7.63 10.12 -11.51
N ALA A 2 -7.82 8.94 -10.93
CA ALA A 2 -7.55 8.77 -9.52
C ALA A 2 -6.02 8.81 -9.35
N SER A 3 -5.51 9.59 -8.40
CA SER A 3 -4.07 9.53 -8.12
C SER A 3 -3.73 8.14 -7.59
N VAL A 4 -2.52 7.65 -7.88
CA VAL A 4 -2.04 6.39 -7.30
C VAL A 4 -2.16 6.39 -5.78
N LYS A 5 -1.95 7.56 -5.15
CA LYS A 5 -2.17 7.75 -3.71
C LYS A 5 -3.61 7.41 -3.29
N GLU A 6 -4.61 7.88 -4.03
CA GLU A 6 -6.02 7.59 -3.74
C GLU A 6 -6.37 6.12 -3.93
N LEU A 7 -5.81 5.47 -4.97
CA LEU A 7 -5.98 4.05 -5.21
C LEU A 7 -5.45 3.20 -4.04
N LEU A 8 -4.22 3.48 -3.61
CA LEU A 8 -3.58 2.83 -2.48
C LEU A 8 -4.39 3.07 -1.19
N LEU A 9 -4.74 4.33 -0.93
CA LEU A 9 -5.51 4.71 0.25
C LEU A 9 -6.84 4.00 0.33
N ASN A 10 -7.57 3.88 -0.78
CA ASN A 10 -8.85 3.18 -0.82
C ASN A 10 -8.71 1.69 -0.52
N SER A 11 -7.61 1.06 -0.95
CA SER A 11 -7.31 -0.33 -0.58
C SER A 11 -6.97 -0.47 0.90
N LEU A 12 -6.13 0.42 1.45
CA LEU A 12 -5.77 0.39 2.88
C LEU A 12 -6.94 0.77 3.80
N LYS A 13 -7.91 1.56 3.32
CA LYS A 13 -9.16 1.86 4.06
C LYS A 13 -10.05 0.64 4.23
N LYS A 14 -9.96 -0.34 3.33
CA LYS A 14 -10.67 -1.62 3.45
C LYS A 14 -10.00 -2.58 4.43
N LEU A 15 -8.76 -2.30 4.84
CA LEU A 15 -8.07 -3.05 5.89
C LEU A 15 -8.51 -2.55 7.27
N GLU A 16 -8.75 -3.52 8.14
CA GLU A 16 -8.92 -3.32 9.58
C GLU A 16 -7.63 -2.76 10.19
N GLU A 17 -7.71 -2.17 11.38
CA GLU A 17 -6.52 -1.61 12.04
C GLU A 17 -5.47 -2.68 12.37
N ALA A 18 -5.89 -3.89 12.72
CA ALA A 18 -4.98 -5.01 12.98
C ALA A 18 -4.17 -5.37 11.72
N HIS A 19 -4.85 -5.54 10.58
CA HIS A 19 -4.22 -5.80 9.30
C HIS A 19 -3.35 -4.63 8.84
N LEU A 20 -3.76 -3.38 9.08
CA LEU A 20 -2.93 -2.22 8.75
C LEU A 20 -1.61 -2.22 9.52
N LYS A 21 -1.62 -2.56 10.82
CA LYS A 21 -0.40 -2.66 11.63
C LYS A 21 0.52 -3.76 11.13
N GLU A 22 -0.03 -4.91 10.76
CA GLU A 22 0.74 -6.00 10.17
C GLU A 22 1.33 -5.59 8.82
N PHE A 23 0.56 -4.91 7.97
CA PHE A 23 1.05 -4.34 6.70
C PHE A 23 2.22 -3.38 6.92
N GLN A 24 2.08 -2.42 7.84
CA GLN A 24 3.12 -1.46 8.19
C GLN A 24 4.37 -2.16 8.75
N TRP A 25 4.19 -3.20 9.56
CA TRP A 25 5.28 -4.01 10.08
C TRP A 25 6.05 -4.72 8.95
N HIS A 26 5.35 -5.36 8.01
CA HIS A 26 5.98 -5.95 6.82
C HIS A 26 6.69 -4.91 5.96
N LEU A 27 6.07 -3.75 5.76
CA LEU A 27 6.65 -2.65 4.99
C LEU A 27 7.97 -2.16 5.58
N THR A 28 8.04 -1.95 6.89
CA THR A 28 9.28 -1.53 7.57
C THR A 28 10.34 -2.62 7.66
N LYS A 29 9.93 -3.89 7.59
CA LYS A 29 10.84 -5.04 7.64
C LYS A 29 11.46 -5.34 6.28
N ASP A 30 10.66 -5.28 5.22
CA ASP A 30 11.10 -5.59 3.85
C ASP A 30 11.80 -4.37 3.20
N HIS A 31 11.63 -3.15 3.74
CA HIS A 31 12.18 -1.94 3.16
C HIS A 31 12.82 -1.00 4.20
N GLU A 32 14.14 -0.85 4.12
CA GLU A 32 14.91 0.06 4.98
C GLU A 32 14.61 1.55 4.75
N CYS A 33 13.96 1.90 3.62
CA CYS A 33 13.59 3.29 3.33
C CYS A 33 12.58 3.86 4.34
N ILE A 34 11.79 3.01 4.99
CA ILE A 34 10.76 3.44 5.92
C ILE A 34 11.13 2.99 7.32
N ALA A 35 11.43 3.94 8.20
CA ALA A 35 11.85 3.62 9.54
C ALA A 35 10.66 3.15 10.39
N LYS A 36 10.91 2.14 11.24
CA LYS A 36 9.89 1.55 12.12
C LYS A 36 9.19 2.60 13.01
N TYR A 37 9.95 3.56 13.53
CA TYR A 37 9.40 4.61 14.40
C TYR A 37 8.43 5.54 13.65
N GLU A 38 8.59 5.70 12.34
CA GLU A 38 7.69 6.53 11.52
C GLU A 38 6.35 5.84 11.26
N MET A 39 6.35 4.50 11.27
CA MET A 39 5.17 3.68 11.01
C MET A 39 4.41 3.26 12.25
N GLU A 40 5.04 3.26 13.44
CA GLU A 40 4.41 2.84 14.70
C GLU A 40 3.11 3.62 15.03
N ASN A 41 3.03 4.89 14.58
CA ASN A 41 1.85 5.74 14.70
C ASN A 41 1.36 6.29 13.36
N ALA A 42 1.79 5.68 12.24
CA ALA A 42 1.36 6.14 10.93
C ALA A 42 -0.12 5.82 10.71
N ASP A 43 -0.86 6.80 10.23
CA ASP A 43 -2.19 6.58 9.69
C ASP A 43 -2.10 6.08 8.24
N ARG A 44 -3.26 5.71 7.69
CA ARG A 44 -3.36 5.19 6.32
C ARG A 44 -2.81 6.19 5.28
N LEU A 45 -2.97 7.49 5.53
CA LEU A 45 -2.47 8.54 4.64
C LEU A 45 -0.94 8.59 4.67
N LYS A 46 -0.36 8.65 5.87
CA LYS A 46 1.10 8.68 6.03
C LYS A 46 1.76 7.42 5.49
N THR A 47 1.16 6.25 5.64
CA THR A 47 1.66 5.02 5.01
C THR A 47 1.70 5.15 3.48
N VAL A 48 0.62 5.63 2.85
CA VAL A 48 0.58 5.82 1.40
C VAL A 48 1.60 6.85 0.92
N ASP A 49 1.70 7.98 1.61
CA ASP A 49 2.64 9.03 1.26
C ASP A 49 4.09 8.53 1.33
N MET A 50 4.43 7.79 2.38
CA MET A 50 5.76 7.20 2.53
C MET A 50 6.08 6.16 1.47
N MET A 51 5.11 5.31 1.11
CA MET A 51 5.30 4.36 0.01
C MET A 51 5.59 5.09 -1.30
N VAL A 52 4.74 6.06 -1.67
CA VAL A 52 4.90 6.80 -2.93
C VAL A 52 6.17 7.65 -2.94
N LEU A 53 6.59 8.15 -1.78
CA LEU A 53 7.83 8.93 -1.64
C LEU A 53 9.09 8.04 -1.74
N CYS A 54 9.08 6.85 -1.12
CA CYS A 54 10.21 5.93 -1.14
C CYS A 54 10.37 5.17 -2.46
N PHE A 55 9.27 4.69 -3.03
CA PHE A 55 9.29 3.76 -4.16
C PHE A 55 8.81 4.40 -5.46
N GLY A 56 8.11 5.52 -5.38
CA GLY A 56 7.39 6.08 -6.52
C GLY A 56 6.00 5.47 -6.71
N PRO A 57 5.15 6.07 -7.55
CA PRO A 57 3.74 5.71 -7.68
C PRO A 57 3.54 4.27 -8.16
N ASP A 58 4.07 3.87 -9.31
CA ASP A 58 3.82 2.54 -9.87
C ASP A 58 4.39 1.41 -9.00
N GLU A 59 5.62 1.57 -8.51
CA GLU A 59 6.29 0.60 -7.63
C GLU A 59 5.51 0.42 -6.31
N SER A 60 4.99 1.51 -5.74
CA SER A 60 4.17 1.45 -4.53
C SER A 60 2.95 0.56 -4.70
N VAL A 61 2.30 0.60 -5.87
CA VAL A 61 1.16 -0.28 -6.17
C VAL A 61 1.59 -1.74 -6.18
N MET A 62 2.69 -2.06 -6.84
CA MET A 62 3.20 -3.43 -6.90
C MET A 62 3.55 -3.98 -5.51
N ILE A 63 4.21 -3.15 -4.69
CA ILE A 63 4.57 -3.48 -3.31
C ILE A 63 3.30 -3.72 -2.47
N THR A 64 2.30 -2.84 -2.54
CA THR A 64 1.03 -3.02 -1.81
C THR A 64 0.31 -4.30 -2.26
N VAL A 65 0.26 -4.59 -3.56
CA VAL A 65 -0.33 -5.85 -4.08
C VAL A 65 0.40 -7.06 -3.51
N GLY A 66 1.73 -7.04 -3.49
CA GLY A 66 2.56 -8.10 -2.92
C GLY A 66 2.27 -8.35 -1.44
N MET A 67 2.24 -7.29 -0.63
CA MET A 67 1.93 -7.39 0.79
C MET A 67 0.50 -7.88 1.06
N LEU A 68 -0.49 -7.35 0.34
CA LEU A 68 -1.87 -7.81 0.46
C LEU A 68 -1.99 -9.31 0.16
N ARG A 69 -1.22 -9.83 -0.82
CA ARG A 69 -1.17 -11.28 -1.09
C ARG A 69 -0.50 -12.06 0.05
N LYS A 70 0.62 -11.55 0.60
CA LYS A 70 1.31 -12.17 1.76
C LYS A 70 0.38 -12.31 2.96
N MET A 71 -0.47 -11.31 3.20
CA MET A 71 -1.45 -11.29 4.29
C MET A 71 -2.77 -12.01 3.97
N ASN A 72 -2.84 -12.80 2.89
CA ASN A 72 -4.07 -13.47 2.41
C ASN A 72 -5.23 -12.53 2.02
N HIS A 73 -5.01 -11.23 1.88
CA HIS A 73 -5.98 -10.27 1.32
C HIS A 73 -5.96 -10.27 -0.22
N ASN A 74 -6.00 -11.46 -0.82
CA ASN A 74 -5.90 -11.67 -2.26
C ASN A 74 -6.98 -10.90 -3.05
N HIS A 75 -8.19 -10.79 -2.50
CA HIS A 75 -9.27 -10.02 -3.11
C HIS A 75 -8.89 -8.53 -3.28
N LEU A 76 -8.34 -7.90 -2.23
CA LEU A 76 -7.91 -6.50 -2.28
C LEU A 76 -6.72 -6.31 -3.23
N ALA A 77 -5.80 -7.28 -3.25
CA ALA A 77 -4.66 -7.27 -4.15
C ALA A 77 -5.09 -7.28 -5.64
N VAL A 78 -6.02 -8.17 -5.99
CA VAL A 78 -6.56 -8.27 -7.36
C VAL A 78 -7.35 -7.02 -7.74
N GLU A 79 -8.15 -6.48 -6.83
CA GLU A 79 -8.89 -5.23 -7.08
C GLU A 79 -7.95 -4.05 -7.37
N LEU A 80 -6.90 -3.90 -6.56
CA LEU A 80 -5.89 -2.85 -6.72
C LEU A 80 -5.13 -2.97 -8.04
N GLU A 81 -4.67 -4.18 -8.37
CA GLU A 81 -3.95 -4.46 -9.62
C GLU A 81 -4.82 -4.16 -10.85
N ASN A 82 -6.10 -4.56 -10.81
CA ASN A 82 -7.05 -4.30 -11.89
C ASN A 82 -7.34 -2.80 -12.07
N LYS A 83 -7.46 -2.05 -10.97
CA LYS A 83 -7.65 -0.59 -11.04
C LYS A 83 -6.43 0.09 -11.65
N HIS A 84 -5.24 -0.30 -11.23
CA HIS A 84 -4.00 0.26 -11.75
C HIS A 84 -3.82 -0.01 -13.27
N LYS A 85 -4.09 -1.25 -13.71
CA LYS A 85 -4.05 -1.63 -15.14
C LYS A 85 -5.05 -0.87 -16.00
N LYS A 86 -6.22 -0.49 -15.45
CA LYS A 86 -7.24 0.28 -16.18
C LYS A 86 -6.83 1.73 -16.40
N GLU A 87 -6.15 2.35 -15.44
CA GLU A 87 -5.67 3.74 -15.58
C GLU A 87 -4.50 3.85 -16.59
N HIS A 88 -3.67 2.82 -16.74
CA HIS A 88 -2.57 2.77 -17.73
C HIS A 88 -3.02 2.41 -19.16
N LYS A 89 -4.29 2.04 -19.37
CA LYS A 89 -4.82 1.61 -20.68
C LYS A 89 -5.54 2.72 -21.46
N LYS A 90 -5.37 3.98 -21.05
CA LYS A 90 -6.04 5.14 -21.64
C LYS A 90 -5.04 6.04 -22.35
#